data_AF-A0AAW5KBQ9-F1
#
_entry.id   AF-A0AAW5KBQ9-F1
#
_cell.length_a   1.000
_cell.length_b   1.000
_cell.length_c   1.000
_cell.angle_alpha   90.00
_cell.angle_beta   90.00
_cell.angle_gamma   90.00
#
_symmetry.space_group_name_H-M   'P 1'
#
loop_
_entity.id
_entity.type
_entity.pdbx_description
1 polymer ?
#
loop_
_entity_poly.entity_id
_entity_poly.type
_entity_poly.pdbx_seq_one_letter_code
_entity_poly.pdbx_strand_id
1 'polypeptide(L)'
;MSTAKLEKQKAKLVELGAMEPEDTLVDFLQASYVERLVGKMGRWKQGWAYFTEERLIVTTGLLEENLIIPYKTIRELGKCSQSLMPIGIAITHEDAKTRETVTDKVSMMKRDRWMKFMADKAGILLS
;
A
#
# COMPACT_ATOMS: atom_id res chain seq x y z
N MET A 1 -16.34 3.64 6.72
CA MET A 1 -16.12 5.03 6.26
C MET A 1 -17.41 5.54 5.63
N SER A 2 -17.70 6.85 5.61
CA SER A 2 -18.88 7.36 4.87
C SER A 2 -18.58 7.47 3.37
N THR A 3 -19.60 7.26 2.53
CA THR A 3 -19.48 7.31 1.06
C THR A 3 -18.92 8.66 0.59
N ALA A 4 -19.44 9.78 1.12
CA ALA A 4 -18.94 11.11 0.77
C ALA A 4 -17.45 11.32 1.07
N LYS A 5 -16.93 10.68 2.15
CA LYS A 5 -15.51 10.76 2.49
C LYS A 5 -14.65 9.90 1.55
N LEU A 6 -15.16 8.75 1.11
CA LEU A 6 -14.48 7.92 0.11
C LEU A 6 -14.43 8.63 -1.25
N GLU A 7 -15.54 9.17 -1.74
CA GLU A 7 -15.57 9.91 -3.02
C GLU A 7 -14.60 11.09 -3.04
N LYS A 8 -14.53 11.85 -1.94
CA LYS A 8 -13.57 12.96 -1.81
C LYS A 8 -12.12 12.50 -1.89
N GLN A 9 -11.79 11.33 -1.33
CA GLN A 9 -10.43 10.80 -1.43
C GLN A 9 -10.15 10.19 -2.80
N LYS A 10 -11.12 9.49 -3.39
CA LYS A 10 -11.02 8.98 -4.76
C LYS A 10 -10.70 10.12 -5.74
N ALA A 11 -11.45 11.22 -5.68
CA ALA A 11 -11.21 12.38 -6.55
C ALA A 11 -9.77 12.90 -6.45
N LYS A 12 -9.20 12.96 -5.24
CA LYS A 12 -7.81 13.37 -5.03
C LYS A 12 -6.81 12.36 -5.61
N LEU A 13 -7.04 11.07 -5.43
CA LEU A 13 -6.16 10.03 -5.97
C LEU A 13 -6.15 10.04 -7.50
N VAL A 14 -7.30 10.32 -8.12
CA VAL A 14 -7.43 10.49 -9.57
C VAL A 14 -6.71 11.74 -10.05
N GLU A 15 -6.89 12.88 -9.38
CA GLU A 15 -6.18 14.14 -9.69
C GLU A 15 -4.66 13.99 -9.59
N LEU A 16 -4.18 13.19 -8.61
CA LEU A 16 -2.77 12.86 -8.44
C LEU A 16 -2.24 11.81 -9.44
N GLY A 17 -3.09 11.26 -10.30
CA GLY A 17 -2.72 10.18 -11.23
C GLY A 17 -2.36 8.85 -10.54
N ALA A 18 -2.72 8.67 -9.27
CA ALA A 18 -2.43 7.45 -8.51
C ALA A 18 -3.50 6.36 -8.71
N MET A 19 -4.70 6.73 -9.18
CA MET A 19 -5.85 5.86 -9.32
C MET A 19 -6.61 6.20 -10.61
N GLU A 20 -7.12 5.18 -11.31
CA GLU A 20 -7.98 5.39 -12.47
C GLU A 20 -9.38 5.84 -12.04
N PRO A 21 -10.09 6.68 -12.82
CA PRO A 21 -11.45 7.12 -12.51
C PRO A 21 -12.45 5.97 -12.33
N GLU A 22 -12.26 4.86 -13.04
CA GLU A 22 -13.13 3.68 -13.03
C GLU A 22 -12.88 2.74 -11.85
N ASP A 23 -11.70 2.86 -11.21
CA ASP A 23 -11.38 2.06 -10.03
C ASP A 23 -12.25 2.50 -8.83
N THR A 24 -12.45 1.62 -7.86
CA THR A 24 -13.30 1.87 -6.69
C THR A 24 -12.46 1.91 -5.43
N LEU A 25 -12.55 3.01 -4.68
CA LEU A 25 -11.88 3.14 -3.38
C LEU A 25 -12.71 2.41 -2.31
N VAL A 26 -12.15 1.31 -1.78
CA VAL A 26 -12.81 0.46 -0.79
C VAL A 26 -12.69 1.05 0.61
N ASP A 27 -11.49 1.43 1.02
CA ASP A 27 -11.22 2.03 2.33
C ASP A 27 -9.87 2.74 2.33
N PHE A 28 -9.60 3.52 3.37
CA PHE A 28 -8.28 4.11 3.60
C PHE A 28 -8.04 4.40 5.08
N LEU A 29 -6.78 4.38 5.48
CA LEU A 29 -6.35 4.61 6.84
C LEU A 29 -4.94 5.18 6.91
N GLN A 30 -4.60 5.73 8.07
CA GLN A 30 -3.22 6.16 8.33
C GLN A 30 -2.30 4.94 8.34
N ALA A 31 -1.16 5.08 7.68
CA ALA A 31 -0.13 4.07 7.60
C ALA A 31 1.25 4.73 7.80
N SER A 32 2.27 3.92 8.01
CA SER A 32 3.66 4.34 7.85
C SER A 32 4.32 3.47 6.79
N TYR A 33 5.22 4.03 5.99
CA TYR A 33 5.94 3.31 4.95
C TYR A 33 7.45 3.47 5.16
N VAL A 34 8.21 2.41 4.92
CA VAL A 34 9.67 2.49 4.87
C VAL A 34 10.06 2.86 3.45
N GLU A 35 10.54 4.09 3.26
CA GLU A 35 11.10 4.50 1.98
C GLU A 35 12.28 3.60 1.59
N ARG A 36 12.27 3.03 0.38
CA ARG A 36 13.41 2.33 -0.19
C ARG A 36 14.55 3.34 -0.41
N LEU A 37 15.52 3.38 0.49
CA LEU A 37 16.76 4.14 0.32
C LEU A 37 17.85 3.21 -0.22
N VAL A 38 18.48 3.58 -1.34
CA VAL A 38 19.64 2.86 -1.87
C VAL A 38 20.77 2.89 -0.82
N GLY A 39 21.20 1.72 -0.34
CA GLY A 39 22.34 1.57 0.56
C GLY A 39 22.14 2.04 2.02
N LYS A 40 20.93 2.47 2.43
CA LYS A 40 20.63 2.85 3.82
C LYS A 40 19.34 2.16 4.29
N MET A 41 19.26 1.83 5.57
CA MET A 41 17.98 1.46 6.19
C MET A 41 17.00 2.64 6.05
N GLY A 42 15.91 2.41 5.32
CA GLY A 42 14.84 3.39 5.12
C GLY A 42 14.26 3.88 6.44
N ARG A 43 13.80 5.13 6.48
CA ARG A 43 13.06 5.66 7.63
C ARG A 43 11.57 5.43 7.43
N TRP A 44 10.87 5.14 8.51
CA TRP A 44 9.41 5.12 8.53
C TRP A 44 8.90 6.55 8.35
N LYS A 45 8.12 6.77 7.28
CA LYS A 45 7.40 8.02 7.04
C LYS A 45 5.92 7.81 7.26
N GLN A 46 5.28 8.75 7.94
CA GLN A 46 3.84 8.72 8.12
C GLN A 46 3.14 9.07 6.82
N GLY A 47 2.01 8.41 6.59
CA GLY A 47 1.27 8.52 5.34
C GLY A 47 -0.12 7.95 5.44
N TRP A 48 -0.71 7.68 4.28
CA TRP A 48 -2.02 7.08 4.14
C TRP A 48 -1.93 5.88 3.21
N ALA A 49 -2.58 4.79 3.60
CA ALA A 49 -2.82 3.64 2.74
C ALA A 49 -4.26 3.68 2.23
N TYR A 50 -4.43 3.53 0.93
CA TYR A 50 -5.70 3.47 0.23
C TYR A 50 -5.82 2.11 -0.44
N PHE A 51 -6.95 1.44 -0.19
CA PHE A 51 -7.26 0.14 -0.74
C PHE A 51 -8.32 0.32 -1.81
N THR A 52 -7.97 0.01 -3.06
CA THR A 52 -8.94 0.02 -4.16
C THR A 52 -9.38 -1.40 -4.48
N GLU A 53 -10.15 -1.58 -5.55
CA GLU A 53 -10.45 -2.91 -6.06
C GLU A 53 -9.23 -3.54 -6.76
N GLU A 54 -8.32 -2.72 -7.29
CA GLU A 54 -7.21 -3.14 -8.16
C GLU A 54 -5.80 -2.97 -7.57
N ARG A 55 -5.60 -2.03 -6.63
CA ARG A 55 -4.26 -1.68 -6.13
C ARG A 55 -4.24 -1.13 -4.71
N LEU A 56 -3.11 -1.33 -4.02
CA LEU A 56 -2.74 -0.58 -2.84
C LEU A 56 -2.02 0.70 -3.27
N ILE A 57 -2.42 1.84 -2.70
CA ILE A 57 -1.72 3.12 -2.87
C ILE A 57 -1.26 3.59 -1.49
N VAL A 58 0.02 3.92 -1.34
CA VAL A 58 0.57 4.53 -0.13
C VAL A 58 1.19 5.87 -0.45
N THR A 59 0.74 6.91 0.24
CA THR A 59 1.22 8.29 0.06
C THR A 59 1.87 8.78 1.35
N THR A 60 3.07 9.34 1.28
CA THR A 60 3.85 9.84 2.44
C THR A 60 4.08 11.35 2.45
N GLY A 61 3.55 12.07 1.45
CA GLY A 61 3.64 13.53 1.34
C GLY A 61 3.34 14.02 -0.07
N LEU A 62 3.28 15.35 -0.27
CA LEU A 62 2.95 15.98 -1.57
C LEU A 62 4.09 15.91 -2.61
N LEU A 63 5.34 15.73 -2.17
CA LEU A 63 6.53 15.75 -3.03
C LEU A 63 7.21 14.38 -3.17
N GLU A 64 6.65 13.35 -2.53
CA GLU A 64 7.23 12.00 -2.53
C GLU A 64 6.50 11.13 -3.54
N GLU A 65 7.23 10.22 -4.20
CA GLU A 65 6.59 9.27 -5.10
C GLU A 65 5.63 8.38 -4.32
N ASN A 66 4.39 8.29 -4.80
CA ASN A 66 3.41 7.38 -4.25
C ASN A 66 3.83 5.94 -4.53
N LEU A 67 3.77 5.08 -3.51
CA LEU A 67 3.88 3.65 -3.72
C LEU A 67 2.55 3.13 -4.27
N ILE A 68 2.56 2.58 -5.47
CA ILE A 68 1.38 2.03 -6.13
C ILE A 68 1.66 0.57 -6.47
N ILE A 69 0.92 -0.34 -5.83
CA ILE A 69 1.09 -1.79 -5.98
C ILE A 69 -0.22 -2.39 -6.51
N PRO A 70 -0.31 -2.69 -7.82
CA PRO A 70 -1.41 -3.48 -8.36
C PRO A 70 -1.44 -4.87 -7.71
N TYR A 71 -2.60 -5.34 -7.26
CA TYR A 71 -2.67 -6.61 -6.52
C TYR A 71 -2.17 -7.79 -7.36
N LYS A 72 -2.39 -7.76 -8.68
CA LYS A 72 -1.90 -8.77 -9.62
C LYS A 72 -0.37 -8.94 -9.67
N THR A 73 0.40 -7.97 -9.18
CA THR A 73 1.87 -8.05 -9.15
C THR A 73 2.42 -8.58 -7.83
N ILE A 74 1.57 -8.73 -6.81
CA ILE A 74 1.97 -9.26 -5.50
C ILE A 74 2.29 -10.74 -5.63
N ARG A 75 3.45 -11.13 -5.10
CA ARG A 75 3.94 -12.51 -5.06
C ARG A 75 3.92 -13.09 -3.65
N GLU A 76 4.12 -12.26 -2.63
CA GLU A 76 4.16 -12.68 -1.24
C GLU A 76 3.73 -11.54 -0.30
N LEU A 77 3.06 -11.91 0.79
CA LEU A 77 2.71 -11.02 1.89
C LEU A 77 3.24 -11.60 3.20
N GLY A 78 4.14 -10.88 3.85
CA GLY A 78 4.75 -11.29 5.11
C GLY A 78 4.41 -10.34 6.25
N LYS A 79 4.49 -10.83 7.48
CA LYS A 79 4.41 -10.00 8.69
C LYS A 79 5.78 -9.39 9.00
N CYS A 80 5.83 -8.12 9.34
CA CYS A 80 7.03 -7.49 9.90
C CYS A 80 6.68 -6.55 11.08
N SER A 81 7.71 -5.96 11.68
CA SER A 81 7.56 -5.00 12.78
C SER A 81 8.01 -3.61 12.37
N GLN A 82 7.27 -2.60 12.81
CA GLN A 82 7.72 -1.21 12.83
C GLN A 82 8.40 -0.97 14.18
N SER A 83 9.73 -0.97 14.19
CA SER A 83 10.50 -0.99 15.43
C SER A 83 10.06 -2.17 16.32
N LEU A 84 9.50 -1.92 17.51
CA LEU A 84 9.00 -2.95 18.42
C LEU A 84 7.52 -3.29 18.22
N MET A 85 6.79 -2.59 17.33
CA MET A 85 5.36 -2.81 17.12
C MET A 85 5.12 -3.83 16.00
N PRO A 86 4.45 -4.98 16.27
CA PRO A 86 4.20 -6.02 15.27
C PRO A 86 2.98 -5.68 14.41
N ILE A 87 3.04 -4.56 13.68
CA ILE A 87 1.95 -4.02 12.86
C ILE A 87 2.36 -3.80 11.38
N GLY A 88 3.58 -4.21 11.02
CA GLY A 88 4.11 -4.12 9.67
C GLY A 88 3.67 -5.28 8.76
N ILE A 89 3.59 -4.97 7.48
CA ILE A 89 3.36 -5.88 6.36
C ILE A 89 4.55 -5.69 5.41
N ALA A 90 5.23 -6.79 5.09
CA ALA A 90 6.17 -6.87 3.98
C ALA A 90 5.42 -7.31 2.73
N ILE A 91 5.52 -6.56 1.63
CA ILE A 91 4.79 -6.81 0.39
C ILE A 91 5.83 -7.04 -0.70
N THR A 92 5.99 -8.29 -1.12
CA THR A 92 6.88 -8.63 -2.23
C THR A 92 6.08 -8.61 -3.53
N HIS A 93 6.48 -7.76 -4.47
CA HIS A 93 5.77 -7.57 -5.73
C HIS A 93 6.74 -7.27 -6.88
N GLU A 94 6.24 -7.36 -8.10
CA GLU A 94 6.96 -6.86 -9.28
C GLU A 94 6.82 -5.34 -9.37
N ASP A 95 7.94 -4.62 -9.43
CA ASP A 95 7.98 -3.17 -9.59
C ASP A 95 7.59 -2.77 -11.01
N ALA A 96 6.64 -1.85 -11.16
CA ALA A 96 6.14 -1.47 -12.49
C ALA A 96 7.22 -0.73 -13.33
N LYS A 97 8.17 -0.04 -12.70
CA LYS A 97 9.22 0.73 -13.39
C LYS A 97 10.39 -0.16 -13.76
N THR A 98 10.87 -0.99 -12.82
CA THR A 98 12.09 -1.79 -13.04
C THR A 98 11.82 -3.23 -13.48
N ARG A 99 10.59 -3.73 -13.31
CA ARG A 99 10.21 -5.14 -13.51
C ARG A 99 10.92 -6.12 -12.57
N GLU A 100 11.66 -5.61 -11.59
CA GLU A 100 12.34 -6.42 -10.59
C GLU A 100 11.36 -6.82 -9.48
N THR A 101 11.65 -7.95 -8.84
CA THR A 101 10.94 -8.34 -7.62
C THR A 101 11.52 -7.58 -6.44
N VAL A 102 10.67 -6.84 -5.74
CA VAL A 102 11.04 -5.95 -4.65
C VAL A 102 10.12 -6.19 -3.46
N THR A 103 10.62 -5.90 -2.24
CA THR A 103 9.82 -6.01 -1.02
C THR A 103 9.70 -4.65 -0.33
N ASP A 104 8.48 -4.12 -0.28
CA ASP A 104 8.15 -2.94 0.50
C ASP A 104 7.65 -3.26 1.89
N LYS A 105 7.80 -2.31 2.82
CA LYS A 105 7.28 -2.44 4.18
C LYS A 105 6.34 -1.31 4.51
N VAL A 106 5.09 -1.67 4.82
CA VAL A 106 4.03 -0.74 5.23
C VAL A 106 3.51 -1.16 6.59
N SER A 107 3.31 -0.22 7.49
CA SER A 107 2.80 -0.43 8.85
C SER A 107 1.45 0.22 9.00
N MET A 108 0.47 -0.53 9.51
CA MET A 108 -0.89 -0.03 9.69
C MET A 108 -1.66 -0.85 10.72
N MET A 109 -2.68 -0.23 11.31
CA MET A 109 -3.60 -0.92 12.21
C MET A 109 -4.39 -2.00 11.46
N LYS A 110 -4.74 -3.08 12.17
CA LYS A 110 -5.47 -4.23 11.61
C LYS A 110 -4.74 -4.90 10.44
N ARG A 111 -3.41 -5.02 10.51
CA ARG A 111 -2.59 -5.59 9.42
C ARG A 111 -3.17 -6.90 8.86
N ASP A 112 -3.64 -7.81 9.72
CA ASP A 112 -4.08 -9.15 9.31
C ASP A 112 -5.34 -9.07 8.43
N ARG A 113 -6.25 -8.11 8.69
CA ARG A 113 -7.40 -7.83 7.82
C ARG A 113 -6.94 -7.39 6.43
N TRP A 114 -5.98 -6.47 6.37
CA TRP A 114 -5.49 -5.91 5.12
C TRP A 114 -4.62 -6.89 4.34
N MET A 115 -3.82 -7.71 5.02
CA MET A 115 -3.11 -8.83 4.39
C MET A 115 -4.09 -9.80 3.75
N LYS A 116 -5.18 -10.17 4.45
CA LYS A 116 -6.21 -11.04 3.87
C LYS A 116 -6.87 -10.40 2.65
N PHE A 117 -7.28 -9.13 2.77
CA PHE A 117 -7.87 -8.40 1.65
C PHE A 117 -6.94 -8.39 0.41
N MET A 118 -5.66 -8.06 0.59
CA MET A 118 -4.69 -8.04 -0.50
C MET A 118 -4.39 -9.43 -1.05
N ALA A 119 -4.33 -10.46 -0.22
CA ALA A 119 -4.13 -11.84 -0.65
C ALA A 119 -5.29 -12.35 -1.51
N ASP A 120 -6.53 -12.10 -1.07
CA ASP A 120 -7.75 -12.43 -1.80
C ASP A 120 -7.77 -11.72 -3.16
N LYS A 121 -7.39 -10.43 -3.21
CA LYS A 121 -7.28 -9.65 -4.45
C LYS A 121 -6.16 -10.12 -5.39
N ALA A 122 -5.03 -10.56 -4.83
CA ALA A 122 -3.88 -11.04 -5.59
C ALA A 122 -4.02 -12.52 -6.02
N GLY A 123 -4.98 -13.26 -5.46
CA GLY A 123 -5.14 -14.69 -5.70
C GLY A 123 -4.01 -15.54 -5.09
N ILE A 124 -3.44 -15.10 -3.97
CA ILE A 124 -2.36 -15.82 -3.26
C ILE A 124 -2.82 -16.32 -1.90
N LEU A 125 -2.14 -17.34 -1.37
CA LEU A 125 -2.34 -17.81 0.00
C LEU A 125 -1.44 -17.02 0.96
N LEU A 126 -1.98 -16.71 2.14
CA LEU A 126 -1.18 -16.20 3.24
C LEU A 126 -0.42 -17.35 3.89
N SER A 127 0.88 -17.13 4.14
CA SER A 127 1.74 -18.04 4.90
C SER A 127 1.65 -17.86 6.41
#